data_AF-A0A2V8A3H4-F1
#
_entry.id   AF-A0A2V8A3H4-F1
#
_cell.length_a   1.000
_cell.length_b   1.000
_cell.length_c   1.000
_cell.angle_alpha   90.00
_cell.angle_beta   90.00
_cell.angle_gamma   90.00
#
_symmetry.space_group_name_H-M   'P 1'
#
loop_
_entity.id
_entity.type
_entity.pdbx_description
1 polymer ?
#
loop_
_entity_poly.entity_id
_entity_poly.type
_entity_poly.pdbx_seq_one_letter_code
_entity_poly.pdbx_strand_id
1 'polypeptide(L)'
;MAGRGKIFPDPLALAKLYTTSAIPLVLLTVGMAGALFVAIASAETEDDAYEWWARAGAWLLVVPLAWLSAATLVFFGPDAIHALALPFTRLNLSLSEAKTLIGLLTALTGGAAARALGPGAGRHPSFARKVVFALAAPTFVVLLLTVLSWANFSLLPHMEATWLHLYEHSPAGGFDEIVALWSVLVILGLSMSYFVNVNKFSLHGMYRTRLIRTFLGASRTRMERKPNPFTGFDSSDNISMSDLRAIQRPLHIVNTALNLVSTNKLAWQDRQAESFTISALHCGSHLVGYRPSDEYGKQISLGTAMTLSGAAVAPNQGSQSSPALTFLLTLFNARLGAWLGNPGPAGAYTWRLRDPRWGPAPLFSEMFGRTTDTNPYVYLSDGGHFDNLGVYEMVLRRCHYIVVSDAGCDGGYTFEDLGNAIRKIRIDLGVPITFAAPPKMTKDGQGKTNLHAAVATIDYRAVDGAQAKQGFLVYVKATRSGDEPIDVDNYARACPEFPHESTADQWFDEAQFESYRALGVHSIDTIARHLNTLNNAPPTIRDLYLAAETYVAGRSARPPEVTDGALRV
;
A
#
# COMPACT_ATOMS: atom_id res chain seq x y z
N MET A 1 -47.99 -17.51 -47.93
CA MET A 1 -47.00 -16.49 -47.52
C MET A 1 -46.76 -16.63 -46.03
N ALA A 2 -45.80 -17.46 -45.66
CA ALA A 2 -45.29 -17.55 -44.30
C ALA A 2 -43.98 -16.74 -44.22
N GLY A 3 -43.70 -16.11 -43.09
CA GLY A 3 -42.36 -15.66 -42.75
C GLY A 3 -42.13 -14.15 -42.79
N ARG A 4 -42.20 -13.53 -41.61
CA ARG A 4 -41.14 -12.68 -41.05
C ARG A 4 -41.50 -12.48 -39.58
N GLY A 5 -41.00 -13.38 -38.72
CA GLY A 5 -40.98 -13.13 -37.29
C GLY A 5 -40.19 -11.84 -37.06
N LYS A 6 -40.87 -10.80 -36.57
CA LYS A 6 -40.19 -9.57 -36.17
C LYS A 6 -39.23 -9.95 -35.03
N ILE A 7 -37.94 -9.66 -35.20
CA ILE A 7 -36.88 -9.94 -34.21
C ILE A 7 -37.22 -9.31 -32.84
N PHE A 8 -38.07 -8.28 -32.82
CA PHE A 8 -38.66 -7.71 -31.61
C PHE A 8 -40.20 -7.61 -31.76
N PRO A 9 -40.99 -8.42 -31.03
CA PRO A 9 -42.46 -8.46 -31.16
C PRO A 9 -43.16 -7.16 -30.74
N ASP A 10 -42.56 -6.39 -29.83
CA ASP A 10 -43.08 -5.11 -29.32
C ASP A 10 -41.94 -4.13 -28.96
N PRO A 11 -41.60 -3.18 -29.86
CA PRO A 11 -40.49 -2.24 -29.64
C PRO A 11 -40.76 -1.22 -28.51
N LEU A 12 -42.03 -0.97 -28.15
CA LEU A 12 -42.39 -0.06 -27.06
C LEU A 12 -42.30 -0.73 -25.69
N ALA A 13 -42.65 -2.01 -25.59
CA ALA A 13 -42.50 -2.79 -24.35
C ALA A 13 -41.03 -2.93 -23.92
N LEU A 14 -40.10 -3.02 -24.89
CA LEU A 14 -38.66 -3.13 -24.63
C LEU A 14 -37.92 -1.78 -24.60
N ALA A 15 -38.60 -0.67 -24.89
CA ALA A 15 -37.97 0.65 -24.98
C ALA A 15 -37.30 1.09 -23.67
N LYS A 16 -37.92 0.83 -22.51
CA LYS A 16 -37.34 1.12 -21.19
C LYS A 16 -36.05 0.33 -20.96
N LEU A 17 -36.07 -0.98 -21.25
CA LEU A 17 -34.93 -1.87 -21.07
C LEU A 17 -33.79 -1.52 -22.03
N TYR A 18 -34.12 -1.26 -23.29
CA TYR A 18 -33.18 -0.84 -24.33
C TYR A 18 -32.51 0.49 -23.97
N THR A 19 -33.28 1.50 -23.58
CA THR A 19 -32.73 2.83 -23.21
C THR A 19 -31.86 2.75 -21.96
N THR A 20 -32.21 1.88 -21.01
CA THR A 20 -31.43 1.66 -19.78
C THR A 20 -30.13 0.90 -20.06
N SER A 21 -30.15 -0.09 -20.95
CA SER A 21 -29.07 -1.10 -21.05
C SER A 21 -28.16 -0.93 -22.28
N ALA A 22 -28.63 -0.31 -23.37
CA ALA A 22 -27.89 -0.27 -24.63
C ALA A 22 -26.56 0.49 -24.51
N ILE A 23 -26.57 1.70 -23.93
CA ILE A 23 -25.37 2.51 -23.74
C ILE A 23 -24.36 1.81 -22.82
N PRO A 24 -24.75 1.30 -21.63
CA PRO A 24 -23.88 0.49 -20.79
C PRO A 24 -23.27 -0.71 -21.51
N LEU A 25 -24.06 -1.49 -22.26
CA LEU A 25 -23.57 -2.66 -22.99
C LEU A 25 -22.53 -2.29 -24.05
N VAL A 26 -22.77 -1.23 -24.82
CA VAL A 26 -21.81 -0.75 -25.83
C VAL A 26 -20.50 -0.31 -25.16
N LEU A 27 -20.59 0.50 -24.10
CA LEU A 27 -19.40 1.00 -23.40
C LEU A 27 -18.63 -0.12 -22.69
N LEU A 28 -19.32 -1.11 -22.11
CA LEU A 28 -18.69 -2.30 -21.52
C LEU A 28 -18.02 -3.16 -22.59
N THR A 29 -18.61 -3.29 -23.77
CA THR A 29 -18.00 -4.02 -24.89
C THR A 29 -16.72 -3.33 -25.36
N VAL A 30 -16.75 -2.00 -25.50
CA VAL A 30 -15.56 -1.19 -25.82
C VAL A 30 -14.50 -1.31 -24.72
N GLY A 31 -14.91 -1.25 -23.45
CA GLY A 31 -14.02 -1.43 -22.31
C GLY A 31 -13.37 -2.81 -22.26
N MET A 32 -14.14 -3.87 -22.56
CA MET A 32 -13.63 -5.24 -22.62
C MET A 32 -12.65 -5.43 -23.79
N ALA A 33 -12.95 -4.87 -24.96
CA ALA A 33 -12.04 -4.87 -26.10
C ALA A 33 -10.73 -4.12 -25.77
N GLY A 34 -10.82 -2.96 -25.11
CA GLY A 34 -9.65 -2.21 -24.65
C GLY A 34 -8.82 -2.96 -23.61
N ALA A 35 -9.48 -3.59 -22.63
CA ALA A 35 -8.79 -4.41 -21.62
C ALA A 35 -8.07 -5.61 -22.25
N LEU A 36 -8.71 -6.29 -23.21
CA LEU A 36 -8.10 -7.38 -23.96
C LEU A 36 -6.89 -6.91 -24.77
N PHE A 37 -7.00 -5.76 -25.45
CA PHE A 37 -5.88 -5.15 -26.18
C PHE A 37 -4.70 -4.86 -25.23
N VAL A 38 -4.95 -4.22 -24.09
CA VAL A 38 -3.91 -3.89 -23.10
C VAL A 38 -3.28 -5.16 -22.51
N ALA A 39 -4.06 -6.21 -22.28
CA ALA A 39 -3.57 -7.49 -21.81
C ALA A 39 -2.64 -8.18 -22.84
N ILE A 40 -3.01 -8.15 -24.13
CA ILE A 40 -2.20 -8.74 -25.21
C ILE A 40 -0.94 -7.89 -25.46
N ALA A 41 -1.07 -6.57 -25.50
CA ALA A 41 0.03 -5.64 -25.70
C ALA A 41 0.95 -5.51 -24.47
N SER A 42 0.69 -6.24 -23.39
CA SER A 42 1.29 -5.95 -22.09
C SER A 42 2.81 -6.07 -22.05
N ALA A 43 3.42 -6.84 -22.96
CA ALA A 43 4.87 -6.95 -23.05
C ALA A 43 5.54 -5.64 -23.52
N GLU A 44 4.84 -4.88 -24.38
CA GLU A 44 5.34 -3.71 -25.11
C GLU A 44 4.86 -2.38 -24.52
N THR A 45 3.76 -2.39 -23.77
CA THR A 45 3.21 -1.18 -23.15
C THR A 45 4.10 -0.67 -22.01
N GLU A 46 4.37 0.64 -22.04
CA GLU A 46 5.06 1.38 -20.99
C GLU A 46 4.13 1.76 -19.82
N ASP A 47 4.71 2.11 -18.67
CA ASP A 47 3.98 2.35 -17.42
C ASP A 47 3.00 3.55 -17.52
N ASP A 48 3.32 4.55 -18.33
CA ASP A 48 2.49 5.74 -18.57
C ASP A 48 1.22 5.42 -19.38
N ALA A 49 1.35 4.57 -20.40
CA ALA A 49 0.24 4.09 -21.20
C ALA A 49 -0.71 3.24 -20.34
N TYR A 50 -0.22 2.45 -19.39
CA TYR A 50 -1.09 1.73 -18.45
C TYR A 50 -1.91 2.65 -17.57
N GLU A 51 -1.30 3.69 -16.99
CA GLU A 51 -2.04 4.66 -16.18
C GLU A 51 -3.11 5.36 -17.03
N TRP A 52 -2.81 5.67 -18.29
CA TRP A 52 -3.79 6.23 -19.21
C TRP A 52 -4.96 5.27 -19.44
N TRP A 53 -4.68 4.01 -19.78
CA TRP A 53 -5.70 2.98 -20.00
C TRP A 53 -6.50 2.67 -18.75
N ALA A 54 -5.88 2.67 -17.57
CA ALA A 54 -6.56 2.48 -16.30
C ALA A 54 -7.55 3.62 -16.01
N ARG A 55 -7.15 4.88 -16.24
CA ARG A 55 -8.05 6.03 -16.10
C ARG A 55 -9.16 6.05 -17.14
N ALA A 56 -8.84 5.74 -18.39
CA ALA A 56 -9.84 5.63 -19.46
C ALA A 56 -10.85 4.51 -19.15
N GLY A 57 -10.36 3.34 -18.72
CA GLY A 57 -11.18 2.22 -18.27
C GLY A 57 -12.08 2.57 -17.09
N ALA A 58 -11.57 3.33 -16.10
CA ALA A 58 -12.38 3.82 -15.00
C ALA A 58 -13.54 4.71 -15.48
N TRP A 59 -13.30 5.65 -16.40
CA TRP A 59 -14.37 6.46 -17.00
C TRP A 59 -15.35 5.62 -17.84
N LEU A 60 -14.86 4.62 -18.56
CA LEU A 60 -15.69 3.64 -19.27
C LEU A 60 -16.54 2.77 -18.34
N LEU A 61 -16.29 2.75 -17.02
CA LEU A 61 -17.13 2.10 -16.01
C LEU A 61 -18.05 3.10 -15.28
N VAL A 62 -17.52 4.28 -14.92
CA VAL A 62 -18.27 5.33 -14.24
C VAL A 62 -19.44 5.81 -15.09
N VAL A 63 -19.24 6.02 -16.39
CA VAL A 63 -20.30 6.50 -17.29
C VAL A 63 -21.45 5.49 -17.40
N PRO A 64 -21.22 4.19 -17.67
CA PRO A 64 -22.27 3.18 -17.61
C PRO A 64 -22.97 3.09 -16.26
N LEU A 65 -22.25 3.15 -15.15
CA LEU A 65 -22.85 3.07 -13.81
C LEU A 65 -23.74 4.29 -13.52
N ALA A 66 -23.28 5.49 -13.87
CA ALA A 66 -24.06 6.71 -13.73
C ALA A 66 -25.30 6.66 -14.63
N TRP A 67 -25.16 6.18 -15.87
CA TRP A 67 -26.27 5.98 -16.80
C TRP A 67 -27.28 4.97 -16.28
N LEU A 68 -26.83 3.78 -15.86
CA LEU A 68 -27.68 2.74 -15.28
C LEU A 68 -28.42 3.27 -14.06
N SER A 69 -27.74 3.98 -13.17
CA SER A 69 -28.34 4.56 -11.97
C SER A 69 -29.42 5.59 -12.32
N ALA A 70 -29.10 6.53 -13.21
CA ALA A 70 -30.03 7.57 -13.64
C ALA A 70 -31.23 6.99 -14.42
N ALA A 71 -30.99 6.11 -15.39
CA ALA A 71 -32.04 5.48 -16.18
C ALA A 71 -32.91 4.56 -15.33
N THR A 72 -32.32 3.80 -14.39
CA THR A 72 -33.09 2.98 -13.44
C THR A 72 -34.01 3.85 -12.59
N LEU A 73 -33.46 4.94 -12.03
CA LEU A 73 -34.24 5.87 -11.22
C LEU A 73 -35.38 6.52 -12.01
N VAL A 74 -35.15 6.91 -13.26
CA VAL A 74 -36.15 7.58 -14.10
C VAL A 74 -37.23 6.60 -14.58
N PHE A 75 -36.85 5.44 -15.12
CA PHE A 75 -37.79 4.53 -15.77
C PHE A 75 -38.47 3.55 -14.82
N PHE A 76 -37.79 3.16 -13.74
CA PHE A 76 -38.28 2.15 -12.78
C PHE A 76 -38.55 2.75 -11.40
N GLY A 77 -38.04 3.96 -11.09
CA GLY A 77 -38.31 4.64 -9.83
C GLY A 77 -39.80 4.90 -9.57
N PRO A 78 -40.61 5.38 -10.54
CA PRO A 78 -42.05 5.55 -10.34
C PRO A 78 -42.77 4.23 -10.01
N ASP A 79 -42.39 3.14 -10.69
CA ASP A 79 -42.95 1.80 -10.46
C ASP A 79 -42.54 1.27 -9.07
N ALA A 80 -41.30 1.50 -8.66
CA ALA A 80 -40.79 1.15 -7.33
C ALA A 80 -41.49 1.95 -6.20
N ILE A 81 -41.66 3.26 -6.35
CA ILE A 81 -42.39 4.11 -5.40
C ILE A 81 -43.85 3.67 -5.30
N HIS A 82 -44.48 3.35 -6.45
CA HIS A 82 -45.82 2.81 -6.47
C HIS A 82 -45.90 1.49 -5.69
N ALA A 83 -44.99 0.54 -5.95
CA ALA A 83 -44.94 -0.73 -5.24
C ALA A 83 -44.71 -0.57 -3.73
N LEU A 84 -43.81 0.34 -3.34
CA LEU A 84 -43.53 0.65 -1.92
C LEU A 84 -44.69 1.34 -1.22
N ALA A 85 -45.57 2.05 -1.94
CA ALA A 85 -46.75 2.71 -1.38
C ALA A 85 -47.93 1.74 -1.12
N LEU A 86 -48.00 0.61 -1.83
CA LEU A 86 -49.11 -0.36 -1.73
C LEU A 86 -49.31 -0.96 -0.33
N PRO A 87 -48.27 -1.28 0.46
CA PRO A 87 -48.47 -1.73 1.84
C PRO A 87 -49.11 -0.67 2.74
N PHE A 88 -48.82 0.61 2.51
CA PHE A 88 -49.36 1.72 3.32
C PHE A 88 -50.83 1.99 3.05
N THR A 89 -51.36 1.61 1.88
CA THR A 89 -52.81 1.69 1.63
C THR A 89 -53.60 0.71 2.49
N ARG A 90 -52.96 -0.32 3.08
CA ARG A 90 -53.58 -1.19 4.10
C ARG A 90 -53.80 -0.48 5.44
N LEU A 91 -53.24 0.72 5.62
CA LEU A 91 -53.38 1.57 6.81
C LEU A 91 -54.38 2.72 6.60
N ASN A 92 -55.33 2.58 5.65
CA ASN A 92 -56.31 3.59 5.26
C ASN A 92 -55.74 4.91 4.69
N LEU A 93 -54.47 4.93 4.28
CA LEU A 93 -53.89 6.06 3.54
C LEU A 93 -54.26 5.98 2.06
N SER A 94 -54.59 7.11 1.44
CA SER A 94 -54.67 7.19 -0.01
C SER A 94 -53.30 6.95 -0.65
N LEU A 95 -53.27 6.50 -1.90
CA LEU A 95 -52.02 6.25 -2.62
C LEU A 95 -51.15 7.52 -2.73
N SER A 96 -51.77 8.70 -2.81
CA SER A 96 -51.09 9.99 -2.77
C SER A 96 -50.43 10.27 -1.43
N GLU A 97 -51.13 10.01 -0.30
CA GLU A 97 -50.60 10.22 1.04
C GLU A 97 -49.49 9.22 1.40
N ALA A 98 -49.60 7.98 0.93
CA ALA A 98 -48.56 6.98 1.07
C ALA A 98 -47.26 7.39 0.35
N LYS A 99 -47.39 7.92 -0.88
CA LYS A 99 -46.24 8.39 -1.67
C LYS A 99 -45.59 9.64 -1.05
N THR A 100 -46.37 10.59 -0.53
CA THR A 100 -45.81 11.78 0.15
C THR A 100 -45.11 11.41 1.45
N LEU A 101 -45.64 10.44 2.21
CA LEU A 101 -44.99 9.91 3.42
C LEU A 101 -43.63 9.25 3.11
N ILE A 102 -43.56 8.43 2.06
CA ILE A 102 -42.28 7.82 1.62
C ILE A 102 -41.28 8.90 1.21
N GLY A 103 -41.73 9.94 0.49
CA GLY A 103 -40.88 11.09 0.13
C GLY A 103 -40.32 11.82 1.36
N LEU A 104 -41.17 12.06 2.37
CA LEU A 104 -40.77 12.70 3.63
C LEU A 104 -39.76 11.85 4.42
N LEU A 105 -40.02 10.54 4.53
CA LEU A 105 -39.11 9.58 5.20
C LEU A 105 -37.75 9.50 4.50
N THR A 106 -37.73 9.54 3.17
CA THR A 106 -36.50 9.55 2.37
C THR A 106 -35.69 10.83 2.61
N ALA A 107 -36.35 12.00 2.67
CA ALA A 107 -35.68 13.27 2.95
C ALA A 107 -35.10 13.32 4.39
N LEU A 108 -35.84 12.80 5.38
CA LEU A 108 -35.41 12.75 6.77
C LEU A 108 -34.23 11.78 6.98
N THR A 109 -34.29 10.60 6.38
CA THR A 109 -33.20 9.60 6.45
C THR A 109 -31.95 10.06 5.69
N GLY A 110 -32.10 10.69 4.52
CA GLY A 110 -31.00 11.30 3.79
C GLY A 110 -30.29 12.41 4.58
N GLY A 111 -31.06 13.29 5.23
CA GLY A 111 -30.51 14.35 6.09
C GLY A 111 -29.81 13.81 7.35
N ALA A 112 -30.30 12.71 7.93
CA ALA A 112 -29.67 12.04 9.06
C ALA A 112 -28.38 11.31 8.66
N ALA A 113 -28.38 10.61 7.52
CA ALA A 113 -27.20 9.94 6.97
C ALA A 113 -26.09 10.93 6.62
N ALA A 114 -26.43 12.07 6.00
CA ALA A 114 -25.48 13.14 5.70
C ALA A 114 -24.84 13.74 6.96
N ARG A 115 -25.58 13.81 8.09
CA ARG A 115 -25.03 14.23 9.39
C ARG A 115 -24.18 13.16 10.07
N ALA A 116 -24.54 11.89 9.93
CA ALA A 116 -23.79 10.77 10.52
C ALA A 116 -22.50 10.44 9.75
N LEU A 117 -22.47 10.70 8.43
CA LEU A 117 -21.34 10.46 7.53
C LEU A 117 -20.50 11.73 7.25
N GLY A 118 -20.88 12.87 7.83
CA GLY A 118 -20.18 14.14 7.65
C GLY A 118 -18.83 14.20 8.39
N PRO A 119 -18.00 15.21 8.11
CA PRO A 119 -16.61 15.32 8.59
C PRO A 119 -16.42 15.41 10.12
N GLY A 120 -17.49 15.37 10.91
CA GLY A 120 -17.49 15.44 12.39
C GLY A 120 -17.75 14.11 13.11
N ALA A 121 -17.80 12.97 12.40
CA ALA A 121 -17.97 11.67 13.04
C ALA A 121 -16.70 11.27 13.80
N GLY A 122 -16.80 11.18 15.14
CA GLY A 122 -15.68 11.00 16.08
C GLY A 122 -14.65 9.94 15.70
N ARG A 123 -13.37 10.33 15.83
CA ARG A 123 -12.16 9.65 15.33
C ARG A 123 -11.67 8.45 16.16
N HIS A 124 -12.31 8.07 17.27
CA HIS A 124 -11.84 6.95 18.10
C HIS A 124 -12.70 5.67 17.94
N PRO A 125 -12.14 4.56 17.44
CA PRO A 125 -12.83 3.27 17.43
C PRO A 125 -12.93 2.71 18.86
N SER A 126 -14.14 2.51 19.36
CA SER A 126 -14.38 1.74 20.58
C SER A 126 -13.91 0.28 20.43
N PHE A 127 -13.72 -0.44 21.53
CA PHE A 127 -13.41 -1.88 21.54
C PHE A 127 -14.41 -2.69 20.70
N ALA A 128 -15.68 -2.30 20.69
CA ALA A 128 -16.71 -2.88 19.84
C ALA A 128 -16.39 -2.70 18.34
N ARG A 129 -15.87 -1.55 17.93
CA ARG A 129 -15.44 -1.29 16.54
C ARG A 129 -14.28 -2.20 16.13
N LYS A 130 -13.32 -2.50 17.04
CA LYS A 130 -12.22 -3.45 16.77
C LYS A 130 -12.72 -4.88 16.57
N VAL A 131 -13.66 -5.34 17.39
CA VAL A 131 -14.29 -6.68 17.22
C VAL A 131 -15.13 -6.72 15.95
N VAL A 132 -15.87 -5.65 15.64
CA VAL A 132 -16.62 -5.50 14.38
C VAL A 132 -15.68 -5.56 13.19
N PHE A 133 -14.53 -4.88 13.19
CA PHE A 133 -13.57 -4.95 12.09
C PHE A 133 -12.93 -6.34 11.95
N ALA A 134 -12.62 -7.02 13.06
CA ALA A 134 -12.08 -8.40 13.03
C ALA A 134 -13.08 -9.42 12.47
N LEU A 135 -14.38 -9.24 12.75
CA LEU A 135 -15.46 -10.08 12.24
C LEU A 135 -16.01 -9.59 10.88
N ALA A 136 -15.70 -8.36 10.46
CA ALA A 136 -16.24 -7.76 9.24
C ALA A 136 -15.81 -8.50 7.99
N ALA A 137 -14.54 -8.88 7.87
CA ALA A 137 -14.06 -9.58 6.68
C ALA A 137 -14.70 -10.99 6.52
N PRO A 138 -14.73 -11.87 7.54
CA PRO A 138 -15.45 -13.14 7.45
C PRO A 138 -16.94 -12.97 7.18
N THR A 139 -17.59 -12.02 7.86
CA THR A 139 -19.03 -11.76 7.71
C THR A 139 -19.35 -11.22 6.32
N PHE A 140 -18.51 -10.32 5.80
CA PHE A 140 -18.62 -9.79 4.45
C PHE A 140 -18.48 -10.91 3.40
N VAL A 141 -17.52 -11.83 3.57
CA VAL A 141 -17.37 -12.97 2.66
C VAL A 141 -18.60 -13.88 2.69
N VAL A 142 -19.12 -14.23 3.87
CA VAL A 142 -20.33 -15.06 3.98
C VAL A 142 -21.54 -14.36 3.37
N LEU A 143 -21.73 -13.07 3.64
CA LEU A 143 -22.80 -12.27 3.07
C LEU A 143 -22.67 -12.15 1.55
N LEU A 144 -21.47 -11.88 1.04
CA LEU A 144 -21.20 -11.80 -0.39
C LEU A 144 -21.50 -13.15 -1.07
N LEU A 145 -21.02 -14.26 -0.53
CA LEU A 145 -21.31 -15.60 -1.07
C LEU A 145 -22.80 -15.93 -0.99
N THR A 146 -23.50 -15.51 0.07
CA THR A 146 -24.94 -15.71 0.21
C THR A 146 -25.72 -14.87 -0.81
N VAL A 147 -25.33 -13.61 -1.02
CA VAL A 147 -25.93 -12.72 -2.03
C VAL A 147 -25.64 -13.23 -3.43
N LEU A 148 -24.41 -13.67 -3.72
CA LEU A 148 -24.06 -14.28 -5.00
C LEU A 148 -24.84 -15.58 -5.21
N SER A 149 -24.97 -16.43 -4.19
CA SER A 149 -25.76 -17.66 -4.25
C SER A 149 -27.23 -17.37 -4.48
N TRP A 150 -27.81 -16.39 -3.77
CA TRP A 150 -29.19 -15.97 -3.95
C TRP A 150 -29.43 -15.34 -5.32
N ALA A 151 -28.51 -14.48 -5.77
CA ALA A 151 -28.56 -13.87 -7.09
C ALA A 151 -28.49 -14.95 -8.18
N ASN A 152 -27.57 -15.90 -8.06
CA ASN A 152 -27.45 -17.02 -9.00
C ASN A 152 -28.72 -17.88 -8.99
N PHE A 153 -29.24 -18.21 -7.80
CA PHE A 153 -30.49 -18.97 -7.64
C PHE A 153 -31.73 -18.19 -8.10
N SER A 154 -31.73 -16.86 -8.08
CA SER A 154 -32.83 -16.03 -8.58
C SER A 154 -32.73 -15.81 -10.09
N LEU A 155 -31.50 -15.74 -10.61
CA LEU A 155 -31.21 -15.58 -12.03
C LEU A 155 -31.49 -16.88 -12.79
N LEU A 156 -31.17 -18.04 -12.20
CA LEU A 156 -31.36 -19.37 -12.80
C LEU A 156 -32.81 -19.61 -13.28
N PRO A 157 -33.86 -19.49 -12.43
CA PRO A 157 -35.26 -19.62 -12.86
C PRO A 157 -35.69 -18.56 -13.86
N HIS A 158 -35.11 -17.35 -13.79
CA HIS A 158 -35.43 -16.29 -14.75
C HIS A 158 -34.84 -16.59 -16.12
N MET A 159 -33.60 -17.08 -16.18
CA MET A 159 -32.93 -17.56 -17.38
C MET A 159 -33.59 -18.82 -17.94
N GLU A 160 -34.02 -19.74 -17.07
CA GLU A 160 -34.89 -20.88 -17.39
C GLU A 160 -36.17 -20.40 -18.06
N ALA A 161 -36.85 -19.44 -17.43
CA ALA A 161 -38.11 -18.86 -17.88
C ALA A 161 -38.03 -18.01 -19.17
N THR A 162 -36.86 -17.60 -19.64
CA THR A 162 -36.76 -16.71 -20.82
C THR A 162 -35.84 -17.21 -21.93
N TRP A 163 -34.76 -17.95 -21.65
CA TRP A 163 -33.74 -18.33 -22.63
C TRP A 163 -33.50 -19.85 -22.73
N LEU A 164 -33.64 -20.59 -21.62
CA LEU A 164 -33.21 -21.99 -21.52
C LEU A 164 -34.31 -23.03 -21.76
N HIS A 165 -35.58 -22.64 -21.95
CA HIS A 165 -36.67 -23.55 -22.41
C HIS A 165 -36.36 -24.30 -23.72
N LEU A 166 -35.37 -23.83 -24.47
CA LEU A 166 -34.92 -24.43 -25.72
C LEU A 166 -33.87 -25.55 -25.51
N TYR A 167 -33.45 -25.82 -24.27
CA TYR A 167 -32.38 -26.77 -23.94
C TYR A 167 -32.70 -27.56 -22.66
N GLU A 168 -33.34 -28.74 -22.79
CA GLU A 168 -33.49 -29.69 -21.68
C GLU A 168 -32.20 -30.49 -21.47
N HIS A 169 -31.59 -30.41 -20.29
CA HIS A 169 -30.51 -31.32 -19.88
C HIS A 169 -31.12 -32.55 -19.20
N SER A 170 -30.64 -33.76 -19.53
CA SER A 170 -31.02 -34.94 -18.75
C SER A 170 -30.44 -34.80 -17.33
N PRO A 171 -31.03 -35.45 -16.31
CA PRO A 171 -30.35 -35.61 -15.03
C PRO A 171 -28.99 -36.29 -15.29
N ALA A 172 -27.89 -35.65 -14.88
CA ALA A 172 -26.49 -35.96 -15.20
C ALA A 172 -25.94 -35.51 -16.59
N GLY A 173 -26.78 -35.12 -17.54
CA GLY A 173 -26.40 -34.66 -18.90
C GLY A 173 -25.90 -33.21 -18.96
N GLY A 174 -25.28 -32.73 -17.89
CA GLY A 174 -24.60 -31.43 -17.81
C GLY A 174 -23.16 -31.54 -17.34
N PHE A 175 -22.72 -32.74 -16.93
CA PHE A 175 -21.37 -32.93 -16.41
C PHE A 175 -20.33 -32.72 -17.51
N ASP A 176 -20.58 -33.24 -18.72
CA ASP A 176 -19.67 -33.09 -19.85
C ASP A 176 -19.59 -31.63 -20.32
N GLU A 177 -20.72 -30.92 -20.32
CA GLU A 177 -20.82 -29.49 -20.63
C GLU A 177 -20.11 -28.64 -19.57
N ILE A 178 -20.29 -28.96 -18.28
CA ILE A 178 -19.60 -28.28 -17.17
C ILE A 178 -18.10 -28.54 -17.26
N VAL A 179 -17.67 -29.78 -17.50
CA VAL A 179 -16.26 -30.15 -17.66
C VAL A 179 -15.67 -29.47 -18.89
N ALA A 180 -16.41 -29.41 -20.01
CA ALA A 180 -15.99 -28.69 -21.21
C ALA A 180 -15.85 -27.19 -20.96
N LEU A 181 -16.84 -26.57 -20.32
CA LEU A 181 -16.80 -25.15 -19.96
C LEU A 181 -15.65 -24.87 -18.98
N TRP A 182 -15.47 -25.69 -17.94
CA TRP A 182 -14.34 -25.60 -17.02
C TRP A 182 -13.01 -25.74 -17.74
N SER A 183 -12.89 -26.69 -18.66
CA SER A 183 -11.68 -26.89 -19.45
C SER A 183 -11.39 -25.68 -20.32
N VAL A 184 -12.39 -25.12 -20.99
CA VAL A 184 -12.26 -23.88 -21.77
C VAL A 184 -11.83 -22.71 -20.87
N LEU A 185 -12.46 -22.53 -19.71
CA LEU A 185 -12.11 -21.46 -18.77
C LEU A 185 -10.70 -21.63 -18.19
N VAL A 186 -10.28 -22.85 -17.87
CA VAL A 186 -8.93 -23.16 -17.39
C VAL A 186 -7.91 -22.92 -18.49
N ILE A 187 -8.14 -23.41 -19.71
CA ILE A 187 -7.24 -23.20 -20.86
C ILE A 187 -7.14 -21.71 -21.17
N LEU A 188 -8.27 -20.99 -21.18
CA LEU A 188 -8.30 -19.55 -21.39
C LEU A 188 -7.52 -18.83 -20.28
N GLY A 189 -7.73 -19.18 -19.01
CA GLY A 189 -7.03 -18.60 -17.87
C GLY A 189 -5.52 -18.85 -17.92
N LEU A 190 -5.09 -20.08 -18.23
CA LEU A 190 -3.68 -20.45 -18.38
C LEU A 190 -3.03 -19.71 -19.57
N SER A 191 -3.77 -19.60 -20.68
CA SER A 191 -3.32 -18.84 -21.87
C SER A 191 -3.19 -17.36 -21.55
N MET A 192 -4.20 -16.77 -20.91
CA MET A 192 -4.17 -15.37 -20.47
C MET A 192 -3.02 -15.14 -19.47
N SER A 193 -2.73 -16.07 -18.56
CA SER A 193 -1.63 -15.92 -17.62
C SER A 193 -0.23 -15.92 -18.27
N TYR A 194 -0.10 -16.33 -19.53
CA TYR A 194 1.13 -16.15 -20.30
C TYR A 194 1.28 -14.72 -20.82
N PHE A 195 0.16 -14.05 -21.15
CA PHE A 195 0.15 -12.68 -21.66
C PHE A 195 -0.03 -11.63 -20.56
N VAL A 196 -0.63 -12.00 -19.42
CA VAL A 196 -0.95 -11.10 -18.31
C VAL A 196 0.13 -11.22 -17.24
N ASN A 197 0.90 -10.14 -17.12
CA ASN A 197 1.99 -10.04 -16.18
C ASN A 197 1.47 -9.88 -14.74
N VAL A 198 1.88 -10.80 -13.88
CA VAL A 198 1.49 -10.86 -12.47
C VAL A 198 1.76 -9.52 -11.76
N ASN A 199 2.96 -8.97 -11.85
CA ASN A 199 3.31 -7.71 -11.16
C ASN A 199 2.53 -6.51 -11.70
N LYS A 200 2.36 -6.41 -13.03
CA LYS A 200 1.74 -5.25 -13.67
C LYS A 200 0.26 -5.09 -13.34
N PHE A 201 -0.48 -6.19 -13.27
CA PHE A 201 -1.92 -6.16 -13.01
C PHE A 201 -2.26 -6.20 -11.52
N SER A 202 -1.31 -5.93 -10.62
CA SER A 202 -1.54 -5.80 -9.18
C SER A 202 -1.57 -4.33 -8.71
N LEU A 203 -1.94 -4.10 -7.45
CA LEU A 203 -1.89 -2.74 -6.86
C LEU A 203 -0.47 -2.14 -6.86
N HIS A 204 0.59 -2.96 -7.00
CA HIS A 204 1.97 -2.51 -7.13
C HIS A 204 2.15 -1.43 -8.22
N GLY A 205 1.63 -1.65 -9.42
CA GLY A 205 1.79 -0.72 -10.54
C GLY A 205 1.15 0.65 -10.26
N MET A 206 -0.08 0.63 -9.73
CA MET A 206 -0.79 1.84 -9.32
C MET A 206 -0.03 2.60 -8.22
N TYR A 207 0.40 1.89 -7.17
CA TYR A 207 1.12 2.47 -6.04
C TYR A 207 2.46 3.08 -6.46
N ARG A 208 3.23 2.34 -7.27
CA ARG A 208 4.49 2.80 -7.87
C ARG A 208 4.33 4.11 -8.62
N THR A 209 3.34 4.16 -9.49
CA THR A 209 3.01 5.35 -10.27
C THR A 209 2.69 6.53 -9.34
N ARG A 210 1.88 6.35 -8.29
CA ARG A 210 1.62 7.41 -7.31
C ARG A 210 2.89 7.89 -6.59
N LEU A 211 3.74 6.98 -6.11
CA LEU A 211 5.00 7.35 -5.44
C LEU A 211 5.96 8.09 -6.38
N ILE A 212 6.12 7.64 -7.62
CA ILE A 212 6.95 8.31 -8.63
C ILE A 212 6.49 9.75 -8.81
N ARG A 213 5.19 10.00 -8.97
CA ARG A 213 4.69 11.37 -9.13
C ARG A 213 4.85 12.21 -7.87
N THR A 214 4.57 11.64 -6.70
CA THR A 214 4.63 12.36 -5.42
C THR A 214 6.06 12.76 -5.05
N PHE A 215 7.05 11.89 -5.26
CA PHE A 215 8.43 12.14 -4.82
C PHE A 215 9.35 12.53 -5.97
N LEU A 216 9.48 11.68 -7.00
CA LEU A 216 10.43 11.91 -8.09
C LEU A 216 9.94 13.03 -9.03
N GLY A 217 8.66 13.01 -9.39
CA GLY A 217 8.02 14.04 -10.19
C GLY A 217 7.94 15.39 -9.45
N ALA A 218 7.67 15.41 -8.14
CA ALA A 218 7.67 16.67 -7.39
C ALA A 218 9.07 17.30 -7.25
N SER A 219 10.13 16.49 -7.36
CA SER A 219 11.52 16.97 -7.28
C SER A 219 12.05 17.60 -8.58
N ARG A 220 11.29 17.51 -9.68
CA ARG A 220 11.67 18.13 -10.98
C ARG A 220 10.93 19.45 -11.16
N THR A 221 11.57 20.42 -11.81
CA THR A 221 10.99 21.73 -12.05
C THR A 221 9.85 21.67 -13.09
N ARG A 222 8.97 22.68 -13.08
CA ARG A 222 7.89 22.79 -14.09
C ARG A 222 8.40 22.91 -15.52
N MET A 223 9.62 23.41 -15.73
CA MET A 223 10.22 23.54 -17.06
C MET A 223 10.79 22.21 -17.57
N GLU A 224 11.23 21.34 -16.66
CA GLU A 224 11.77 20.02 -16.98
C GLU A 224 10.67 18.99 -17.24
N ARG A 225 9.53 19.11 -16.55
CA ARG A 225 8.44 18.13 -16.66
C ARG A 225 7.50 18.42 -17.83
N LYS A 226 7.14 17.36 -18.55
CA LYS A 226 6.13 17.37 -19.62
C LYS A 226 5.04 16.34 -19.30
N PRO A 227 4.20 16.60 -18.28
CA PRO A 227 3.20 15.64 -17.86
C PRO A 227 2.09 15.51 -18.91
N ASN A 228 1.63 14.27 -19.13
CA ASN A 228 0.45 13.98 -19.91
C ASN A 228 -0.77 14.72 -19.29
N PRO A 229 -1.58 15.46 -20.07
CA PRO A 229 -2.69 16.25 -19.53
C PRO A 229 -3.79 15.43 -18.84
N PHE A 230 -3.99 14.18 -19.26
CA PHE A 230 -5.02 13.30 -18.72
C PHE A 230 -4.55 12.55 -17.46
N THR A 231 -3.28 12.14 -17.43
CA THR A 231 -2.75 11.32 -16.33
C THR A 231 -1.94 12.15 -15.31
N GLY A 232 -1.33 13.26 -15.73
CA GLY A 232 -0.41 14.07 -14.93
C GLY A 232 0.99 13.46 -14.78
N PHE A 233 1.27 12.38 -15.51
CA PHE A 233 2.54 11.65 -15.48
C PHE A 233 3.46 12.08 -16.60
N ASP A 234 4.75 12.16 -16.28
CA ASP A 234 5.83 12.32 -17.25
C ASP A 234 6.67 11.03 -17.20
N SER A 235 6.90 10.41 -18.35
CA SER A 235 7.70 9.17 -18.46
C SER A 235 9.14 9.34 -17.97
N SER A 236 9.65 10.58 -17.98
CA SER A 236 10.98 10.92 -17.49
C SER A 236 11.05 11.11 -15.96
N ASP A 237 9.93 11.00 -15.23
CA ASP A 237 9.95 11.08 -13.76
C ASP A 237 10.62 9.86 -13.12
N ASN A 238 10.70 8.75 -13.83
CA ASN A 238 11.24 7.50 -13.32
C ASN A 238 12.62 7.23 -13.92
N ILE A 239 13.65 7.29 -13.09
CA ILE A 239 15.05 7.08 -13.48
C ILE A 239 15.51 5.66 -13.18
N SER A 240 16.51 5.16 -13.92
CA SER A 240 17.13 3.87 -13.60
C SER A 240 17.91 3.97 -12.28
N MET A 241 17.93 2.90 -11.49
CA MET A 241 18.81 2.85 -10.31
C MET A 241 20.28 3.04 -10.68
N SER A 242 20.71 2.51 -11.84
CA SER A 242 22.09 2.63 -12.31
C SER A 242 22.52 4.07 -12.60
N ASP A 243 21.60 4.95 -12.95
CA ASP A 243 21.90 6.34 -13.31
C ASP A 243 22.36 7.15 -12.08
N LEU A 244 21.94 6.71 -10.89
CA LEU A 244 22.38 7.28 -9.62
C LEU A 244 23.89 7.10 -9.37
N ARG A 245 24.61 6.27 -10.16
CA ARG A 245 26.08 6.18 -10.11
C ARG A 245 26.76 7.51 -10.42
N ALA A 246 26.12 8.35 -11.25
CA ALA A 246 26.63 9.68 -11.58
C ALA A 246 26.56 10.65 -10.38
N ILE A 247 25.71 10.36 -9.38
CA ILE A 247 25.52 11.19 -8.20
C ILE A 247 26.56 10.75 -7.13
N GLN A 248 27.50 11.64 -6.83
CA GLN A 248 28.77 11.25 -6.20
C GLN A 248 28.71 10.89 -4.71
N ARG A 249 27.69 11.31 -3.93
CA ARG A 249 27.45 10.94 -2.51
C ARG A 249 26.16 11.59 -1.99
N PRO A 250 25.46 11.01 -0.99
CA PRO A 250 25.68 9.67 -0.45
C PRO A 250 25.23 8.56 -1.41
N LEU A 251 25.79 7.35 -1.26
CA LEU A 251 25.34 6.19 -2.03
C LEU A 251 23.92 5.84 -1.59
N HIS A 252 22.96 6.01 -2.50
CA HIS A 252 21.57 5.66 -2.22
C HIS A 252 21.41 4.12 -2.21
N ILE A 253 20.89 3.60 -1.10
CA ILE A 253 20.59 2.18 -0.91
C ILE A 253 19.16 2.09 -0.42
N VAL A 254 18.34 1.33 -1.15
CA VAL A 254 16.96 1.05 -0.81
C VAL A 254 16.89 -0.34 -0.18
N ASN A 255 16.35 -0.43 1.03
CA ASN A 255 16.13 -1.70 1.72
C ASN A 255 14.77 -2.29 1.35
N THR A 256 14.72 -3.61 1.21
CA THR A 256 13.50 -4.39 0.95
C THR A 256 13.61 -5.71 1.71
N ALA A 257 12.49 -6.40 1.91
CA ALA A 257 12.48 -7.72 2.51
C ALA A 257 12.35 -8.82 1.43
N LEU A 258 13.28 -9.76 1.45
CA LEU A 258 13.19 -11.03 0.73
C LEU A 258 12.34 -12.01 1.55
N ASN A 259 11.19 -12.43 1.04
CA ASN A 259 10.28 -13.33 1.75
C ASN A 259 10.71 -14.80 1.63
N LEU A 260 10.89 -15.46 2.76
CA LEU A 260 11.38 -16.83 2.92
C LEU A 260 10.47 -17.65 3.85
N VAL A 261 9.17 -17.65 3.59
CA VAL A 261 8.18 -18.34 4.44
C VAL A 261 8.40 -19.85 4.46
N SER A 262 8.85 -20.44 3.34
CA SER A 262 9.22 -21.85 3.24
C SER A 262 10.75 -22.00 3.19
N THR A 263 11.36 -22.21 4.36
CA THR A 263 12.80 -22.43 4.49
C THR A 263 13.13 -23.59 5.43
N ASN A 264 14.23 -24.28 5.12
CA ASN A 264 14.74 -25.40 5.91
C ASN A 264 15.64 -24.95 7.07
N LYS A 265 15.87 -23.63 7.24
CA LYS A 265 16.69 -23.11 8.34
C LYS A 265 15.81 -22.77 9.54
N LEU A 266 16.01 -23.49 10.65
CA LEU A 266 15.29 -23.33 11.93
C LEU A 266 15.30 -21.89 12.45
N ALA A 267 16.40 -21.14 12.27
CA ALA A 267 16.52 -19.75 12.71
C ALA A 267 15.55 -18.77 12.00
N TRP A 268 14.93 -19.20 10.90
CA TRP A 268 14.14 -18.34 10.00
C TRP A 268 12.65 -18.67 10.02
N GLN A 269 12.23 -19.72 10.73
CA GLN A 269 10.82 -20.11 10.85
C GLN A 269 9.96 -19.01 11.48
N ASP A 270 10.52 -18.28 12.46
CA ASP A 270 9.81 -17.18 13.13
C ASP A 270 9.88 -15.84 12.39
N ARG A 271 10.91 -15.65 11.54
CA ARG A 271 11.18 -14.35 10.88
C ARG A 271 10.60 -14.26 9.47
N GLN A 272 10.64 -15.37 8.73
CA GLN A 272 10.08 -15.53 7.38
C GLN A 272 10.57 -14.51 6.33
N ALA A 273 11.60 -13.71 6.64
CA ALA A 273 12.15 -12.67 5.77
C ALA A 273 13.64 -12.42 6.03
N GLU A 274 14.34 -11.91 5.02
CA GLU A 274 15.75 -11.51 5.04
C GLU A 274 15.94 -10.13 4.38
N SER A 275 17.04 -9.43 4.67
CA SER A 275 17.32 -8.16 3.98
C SER A 275 17.66 -8.39 2.51
N PHE A 276 17.15 -7.51 1.65
CA PHE A 276 17.51 -7.39 0.25
C PHE A 276 17.71 -5.92 -0.08
N THR A 277 18.85 -5.57 -0.68
CA THR A 277 19.21 -4.19 -0.99
C THR A 277 19.24 -3.93 -2.48
N ILE A 278 18.79 -2.74 -2.85
CA ILE A 278 18.81 -2.21 -4.20
C ILE A 278 19.60 -0.90 -4.19
N SER A 279 20.70 -0.85 -4.93
CA SER A 279 21.56 0.33 -5.03
C SER A 279 21.89 0.65 -6.49
N ALA A 280 22.60 1.75 -6.72
CA ALA A 280 23.07 2.07 -8.07
C ALA A 280 24.07 1.05 -8.64
N LEU A 281 24.77 0.33 -7.75
CA LEU A 281 25.80 -0.63 -8.12
C LEU A 281 25.22 -2.02 -8.30
N HIS A 282 24.55 -2.53 -7.27
CA HIS A 282 24.05 -3.89 -7.22
C HIS A 282 22.69 -4.02 -6.53
N CYS A 283 21.99 -5.09 -6.90
CA CYS A 283 20.74 -5.58 -6.33
C CYS A 283 20.94 -7.01 -5.80
N GLY A 284 20.53 -7.27 -4.57
CA GLY A 284 20.68 -8.60 -3.98
C GLY A 284 20.77 -8.60 -2.46
N SER A 285 21.22 -9.74 -1.93
CA SER A 285 21.52 -9.89 -0.51
C SER A 285 22.75 -10.77 -0.30
N HIS A 286 23.28 -10.78 0.91
CA HIS A 286 24.38 -11.67 1.27
C HIS A 286 24.04 -13.16 1.04
N LEU A 287 22.75 -13.53 1.11
CA LEU A 287 22.28 -14.91 1.01
C LEU A 287 22.19 -15.39 -0.44
N VAL A 288 21.49 -14.63 -1.28
CA VAL A 288 21.27 -14.99 -2.70
C VAL A 288 22.33 -14.40 -3.62
N GLY A 289 23.26 -13.60 -3.10
CA GLY A 289 24.26 -12.88 -3.88
C GLY A 289 23.73 -11.61 -4.52
N TYR A 290 24.62 -10.93 -5.22
CA TYR A 290 24.38 -9.61 -5.81
C TYR A 290 24.54 -9.66 -7.34
N ARG A 291 23.68 -8.91 -8.04
CA ARG A 291 23.71 -8.68 -9.48
C ARG A 291 23.81 -7.20 -9.81
N PRO A 292 24.43 -6.82 -10.94
CA PRO A 292 24.59 -5.41 -11.29
C PRO A 292 23.24 -4.78 -11.66
N SER A 293 22.98 -3.57 -11.16
CA SER A 293 21.66 -2.92 -11.24
C SER A 293 21.24 -2.49 -12.64
N ASP A 294 22.20 -2.29 -13.55
CA ASP A 294 21.99 -1.98 -14.97
C ASP A 294 21.55 -3.19 -15.81
N GLU A 295 21.50 -4.38 -15.22
CA GLU A 295 20.99 -5.57 -15.89
C GLU A 295 19.86 -6.24 -15.10
N TYR A 296 19.89 -6.16 -13.77
CA TYR A 296 18.91 -6.80 -12.91
C TYR A 296 17.50 -6.28 -13.17
N GLY A 297 16.54 -7.21 -13.35
CA GLY A 297 15.14 -6.85 -13.56
C GLY A 297 14.89 -5.91 -14.76
N LYS A 298 15.68 -6.04 -15.84
CA LYS A 298 15.65 -5.18 -17.03
C LYS A 298 15.88 -3.70 -16.66
N GLN A 299 16.97 -3.43 -15.97
CA GLN A 299 17.32 -2.11 -15.42
C GLN A 299 16.28 -1.65 -14.40
N ILE A 300 16.37 -2.18 -13.19
CA ILE A 300 15.46 -1.78 -12.11
C ILE A 300 15.50 -0.25 -11.89
N SER A 301 14.32 0.36 -11.83
CA SER A 301 14.19 1.81 -11.66
C SER A 301 14.12 2.21 -10.19
N LEU A 302 14.46 3.46 -9.89
CA LEU A 302 14.33 4.02 -8.53
C LEU A 302 12.87 3.98 -8.06
N GLY A 303 11.91 4.27 -8.96
CA GLY A 303 10.50 4.12 -8.67
C GLY A 303 10.11 2.70 -8.24
N THR A 304 10.64 1.67 -8.91
CA THR A 304 10.40 0.27 -8.52
C THR A 304 11.00 -0.04 -7.16
N ALA A 305 12.26 0.35 -6.92
CA ALA A 305 12.93 0.12 -5.64
C ALA A 305 12.17 0.78 -4.48
N MET A 306 11.79 2.06 -4.63
CA MET A 306 11.02 2.81 -3.64
C MET A 306 9.66 2.16 -3.36
N THR A 307 8.98 1.66 -4.39
CA THR A 307 7.69 0.97 -4.23
C THR A 307 7.82 -0.32 -3.45
N LEU A 308 8.86 -1.12 -3.75
CA LEU A 308 9.10 -2.37 -3.03
C LEU A 308 9.44 -2.10 -1.56
N SER A 309 10.24 -1.06 -1.29
CA SER A 309 10.62 -0.68 0.07
C SER A 309 9.41 -0.28 0.92
N GLY A 310 8.38 0.34 0.33
CA GLY A 310 7.17 0.79 1.04
C GLY A 310 5.94 -0.09 0.81
N ALA A 311 6.12 -1.33 0.34
CA ALA A 311 5.05 -2.26 0.01
C ALA A 311 4.38 -2.89 1.26
N ALA A 312 3.91 -2.04 2.19
CA ALA A 312 3.41 -2.44 3.51
C ALA A 312 2.23 -3.42 3.46
N VAL A 313 1.42 -3.39 2.38
CA VAL A 313 0.37 -4.38 2.12
C VAL A 313 0.91 -5.43 1.14
N ALA A 314 1.47 -6.50 1.70
CA ALA A 314 1.88 -7.68 0.95
C ALA A 314 1.21 -8.93 1.56
N PRO A 315 0.85 -9.95 0.77
CA PRO A 315 0.32 -11.20 1.32
C PRO A 315 1.27 -11.89 2.30
N ASN A 316 2.58 -11.68 2.15
CA ASN A 316 3.61 -12.13 3.07
C ASN A 316 4.26 -10.88 3.71
N GLN A 317 4.06 -10.71 5.02
CA GLN A 317 4.54 -9.59 5.84
C GLN A 317 5.60 -10.05 6.87
N GLY A 318 6.45 -11.01 6.49
CA GLY A 318 7.38 -11.65 7.43
C GLY A 318 6.66 -12.28 8.62
N SER A 319 7.14 -12.05 9.84
CA SER A 319 6.59 -12.61 11.08
C SER A 319 5.15 -12.18 11.44
N GLN A 320 4.57 -11.23 10.71
CA GLN A 320 3.18 -10.78 10.90
C GLN A 320 2.20 -11.42 9.90
N SER A 321 2.67 -12.34 9.05
CA SER A 321 1.83 -13.03 8.06
C SER A 321 0.78 -13.92 8.73
N SER A 322 -0.49 -13.83 8.30
CA SER A 322 -1.51 -14.83 8.64
C SER A 322 -2.00 -15.54 7.38
N PRO A 323 -2.07 -16.89 7.36
CA PRO A 323 -2.44 -17.64 6.14
C PRO A 323 -3.77 -17.20 5.52
N ALA A 324 -4.75 -16.83 6.35
CA ALA A 324 -6.04 -16.32 5.88
C ALA A 324 -5.91 -14.94 5.21
N LEU A 325 -5.13 -14.01 5.79
CA LEU A 325 -4.89 -12.70 5.19
C LEU A 325 -4.04 -12.82 3.91
N THR A 326 -3.02 -13.69 3.90
CA THR A 326 -2.23 -14.02 2.71
C THR A 326 -3.13 -14.52 1.58
N PHE A 327 -4.02 -15.46 1.88
CA PHE A 327 -4.98 -15.98 0.91
C PHE A 327 -5.90 -14.89 0.37
N LEU A 328 -6.52 -14.08 1.26
CA LEU A 328 -7.45 -13.02 0.86
C LEU A 328 -6.78 -11.93 0.03
N LEU A 329 -5.61 -11.42 0.47
CA LEU A 329 -4.88 -10.38 -0.27
C LEU A 329 -4.39 -10.89 -1.63
N THR A 330 -3.99 -12.16 -1.73
CA THR A 330 -3.61 -12.77 -3.02
C THR A 330 -4.82 -12.96 -3.92
N LEU A 331 -5.95 -13.47 -3.39
CA LEU A 331 -7.19 -13.72 -4.14
C LEU A 331 -7.79 -12.43 -4.70
N PHE A 332 -7.82 -11.36 -3.90
CA PHE A 332 -8.29 -10.04 -4.34
C PHE A 332 -7.20 -9.22 -5.05
N ASN A 333 -5.99 -9.79 -5.23
CA ASN A 333 -4.85 -9.14 -5.85
C ASN A 333 -4.50 -7.77 -5.22
N ALA A 334 -4.78 -7.64 -3.93
CA ALA A 334 -4.55 -6.46 -3.10
C ALA A 334 -3.11 -6.48 -2.56
N ARG A 335 -2.13 -6.49 -3.47
CA ARG A 335 -0.70 -6.66 -3.14
C ARG A 335 0.16 -5.55 -3.72
N LEU A 336 1.14 -5.12 -2.92
CA LEU A 336 2.12 -4.09 -3.27
C LEU A 336 3.54 -4.65 -3.48
N GLY A 337 3.82 -5.88 -3.05
CA GLY A 337 5.10 -6.55 -3.33
C GLY A 337 5.21 -7.02 -4.78
N ALA A 338 6.38 -7.51 -5.18
CA ALA A 338 6.61 -7.99 -6.54
C ALA A 338 7.51 -9.24 -6.60
N TRP A 339 7.26 -10.05 -7.61
CA TRP A 339 8.13 -11.16 -7.98
C TRP A 339 9.23 -10.69 -8.94
N LEU A 340 10.49 -10.89 -8.57
CA LEU A 340 11.65 -10.55 -9.40
C LEU A 340 12.49 -11.80 -9.68
N GLY A 341 13.28 -11.77 -10.74
CA GLY A 341 14.24 -12.84 -11.01
C GLY A 341 15.21 -13.03 -9.84
N ASN A 342 15.43 -14.26 -9.41
CA ASN A 342 16.33 -14.54 -8.29
C ASN A 342 17.78 -14.20 -8.67
N PRO A 343 18.51 -13.33 -7.93
CA PRO A 343 19.88 -12.98 -8.26
C PRO A 343 20.87 -14.15 -8.08
N GLY A 344 20.51 -15.16 -7.27
CA GLY A 344 21.35 -16.30 -6.96
C GLY A 344 21.40 -17.39 -8.03
N PRO A 345 22.04 -18.53 -7.71
CA PRO A 345 22.21 -19.63 -8.65
C PRO A 345 20.90 -20.17 -9.22
N ALA A 346 19.84 -20.23 -8.39
CA ALA A 346 18.53 -20.70 -8.80
C ALA A 346 17.88 -19.83 -9.91
N GLY A 347 18.23 -18.55 -9.97
CA GLY A 347 17.74 -17.62 -10.99
C GLY A 347 18.78 -17.24 -12.04
N ALA A 348 19.80 -18.07 -12.28
CA ALA A 348 20.86 -17.79 -13.27
C ALA A 348 20.34 -17.39 -14.66
N TYR A 349 19.15 -17.88 -15.04
CA TYR A 349 18.50 -17.58 -16.33
C TYR A 349 17.35 -16.57 -16.24
N THR A 350 16.97 -16.14 -15.04
CA THR A 350 15.77 -15.33 -14.79
C THR A 350 16.08 -13.99 -14.12
N TRP A 351 17.25 -13.78 -13.52
CA TRP A 351 17.61 -12.55 -12.78
C TRP A 351 17.49 -11.24 -13.56
N ARG A 352 17.59 -11.29 -14.89
CA ARG A 352 17.35 -10.12 -15.78
C ARG A 352 15.88 -9.83 -16.03
N LEU A 353 14.98 -10.71 -15.62
CA LEU A 353 13.54 -10.54 -15.81
C LEU A 353 12.96 -9.71 -14.66
N ARG A 354 12.17 -8.69 -15.03
CA ARG A 354 11.44 -7.83 -14.07
C ARG A 354 10.21 -8.54 -13.47
N ASP A 355 9.83 -9.68 -14.01
CA ASP A 355 8.62 -10.42 -13.68
C ASP A 355 8.71 -11.90 -14.10
N PRO A 356 7.89 -12.79 -13.52
CA PRO A 356 7.76 -14.16 -13.98
C PRO A 356 7.07 -14.26 -15.34
N ARG A 357 7.67 -15.00 -16.27
CA ARG A 357 7.08 -15.29 -17.59
C ARG A 357 5.78 -16.09 -17.52
N TRP A 358 5.60 -16.86 -16.44
CA TRP A 358 4.42 -17.68 -16.24
C TRP A 358 3.90 -17.45 -14.81
N GLY A 359 2.72 -16.85 -14.73
CA GLY A 359 2.14 -16.34 -13.50
C GLY A 359 1.56 -17.34 -12.49
N PRO A 360 1.02 -18.52 -12.87
CA PRO A 360 0.27 -19.35 -11.93
C PRO A 360 1.15 -19.90 -10.79
N ALA A 361 2.35 -20.41 -11.11
CA ALA A 361 3.24 -20.99 -10.10
C ALA A 361 3.68 -19.98 -9.01
N PRO A 362 4.14 -18.75 -9.34
CA PRO A 362 4.37 -17.69 -8.36
C PRO A 362 3.12 -17.34 -7.54
N LEU A 363 1.95 -17.19 -8.18
CA LEU A 363 0.70 -16.84 -7.49
C LEU A 363 0.24 -17.91 -6.50
N PHE A 364 0.30 -19.19 -6.87
CA PHE A 364 0.02 -20.30 -5.95
C PHE A 364 1.05 -20.38 -4.83
N SER A 365 2.34 -20.13 -5.14
CA SER A 365 3.37 -20.10 -4.11
C SER A 365 3.13 -18.96 -3.12
N GLU A 366 2.67 -17.80 -3.59
CA GLU A 366 2.27 -16.67 -2.74
C GLU A 366 1.04 -17.02 -1.89
N MET A 367 -0.02 -17.52 -2.54
CA MET A 367 -1.31 -17.85 -1.91
C MET A 367 -1.19 -18.88 -0.78
N PHE A 368 -0.24 -19.81 -0.90
CA PHE A 368 0.01 -20.86 0.09
C PHE A 368 1.24 -20.60 0.97
N GLY A 369 1.83 -19.41 0.94
CA GLY A 369 3.00 -19.06 1.79
C GLY A 369 4.24 -19.91 1.50
N ARG A 370 4.47 -20.29 0.24
CA ARG A 370 5.60 -21.12 -0.21
C ARG A 370 6.72 -20.30 -0.87
N THR A 371 6.92 -19.06 -0.43
CA THR A 371 8.02 -18.22 -0.89
C THR A 371 9.36 -18.74 -0.35
N THR A 372 10.37 -18.83 -1.22
CA THR A 372 11.69 -19.41 -0.91
C THR A 372 12.77 -18.76 -1.79
N ASP A 373 14.03 -18.86 -1.36
CA ASP A 373 15.24 -18.43 -2.06
C ASP A 373 15.75 -19.43 -3.11
N THR A 374 15.17 -20.63 -3.17
CA THR A 374 15.59 -21.70 -4.09
C THR A 374 14.84 -21.70 -5.43
N ASN A 375 13.85 -20.82 -5.58
CA ASN A 375 13.07 -20.69 -6.80
C ASN A 375 13.76 -19.78 -7.84
N PRO A 376 13.45 -19.91 -9.14
CA PRO A 376 13.94 -18.99 -10.18
C PRO A 376 13.51 -17.53 -9.97
N TYR A 377 12.49 -17.29 -9.16
CA TYR A 377 11.99 -15.97 -8.81
C TYR A 377 11.91 -15.82 -7.29
N VAL A 378 12.15 -14.61 -6.81
CA VAL A 378 12.04 -14.21 -5.41
C VAL A 378 10.93 -13.20 -5.22
N TYR A 379 10.27 -13.22 -4.07
CA TYR A 379 9.23 -12.27 -3.73
C TYR A 379 9.77 -11.20 -2.79
N LEU A 380 9.77 -9.95 -3.25
CA LEU A 380 10.22 -8.79 -2.48
C LEU A 380 9.02 -7.98 -1.97
N SER A 381 9.14 -7.50 -0.73
CA SER A 381 8.14 -6.69 -0.04
C SER A 381 8.80 -5.55 0.76
N ASP A 382 7.99 -4.85 1.55
CA ASP A 382 8.39 -3.75 2.43
C ASP A 382 9.66 -4.08 3.23
N GLY A 383 10.60 -3.14 3.28
CA GLY A 383 11.83 -3.26 4.06
C GLY A 383 11.56 -3.44 5.56
N GLY A 384 10.47 -2.86 6.06
CA GLY A 384 9.97 -2.97 7.43
C GLY A 384 9.59 -4.38 7.86
N HIS A 385 9.29 -5.29 6.93
CA HIS A 385 9.07 -6.70 7.25
C HIS A 385 10.34 -7.40 7.77
N PHE A 386 11.53 -6.82 7.51
CA PHE A 386 12.80 -7.28 8.08
C PHE A 386 13.46 -6.24 9.00
N ASP A 387 13.70 -5.03 8.52
CA ASP A 387 14.33 -3.94 9.28
C ASP A 387 13.80 -2.59 8.81
N ASN A 388 12.85 -2.04 9.57
CA ASN A 388 12.19 -0.77 9.26
C ASN A 388 13.14 0.43 9.34
N LEU A 389 14.23 0.32 10.12
CA LEU A 389 15.19 1.41 10.31
C LEU A 389 16.35 1.37 9.30
N GLY A 390 16.52 0.27 8.58
CA GLY A 390 17.63 0.05 7.62
C GLY A 390 19.02 -0.01 8.26
N VAL A 391 19.12 -0.15 9.58
CA VAL A 391 20.37 -0.17 10.36
C VAL A 391 21.16 -1.46 10.12
N TYR A 392 20.47 -2.57 9.91
CA TYR A 392 21.07 -3.90 9.74
C TYR A 392 22.13 -3.90 8.63
N GLU A 393 21.75 -3.39 7.45
CA GLU A 393 22.63 -3.34 6.28
C GLU A 393 23.78 -2.34 6.45
N MET A 394 23.59 -1.29 7.26
CA MET A 394 24.66 -0.34 7.60
C MET A 394 25.71 -0.99 8.53
N VAL A 395 25.26 -1.77 9.52
CA VAL A 395 26.14 -2.50 10.43
C VAL A 395 26.86 -3.64 9.70
N LEU A 396 26.15 -4.34 8.79
CA LEU A 396 26.77 -5.35 7.93
C LEU A 396 27.94 -4.77 7.10
N ARG A 397 27.80 -3.52 6.63
CA ARG A 397 28.84 -2.77 5.88
C ARG A 397 29.89 -2.11 6.76
N ARG A 398 29.86 -2.30 8.08
CA ARG A 398 30.78 -1.69 9.05
C ARG A 398 30.79 -0.16 9.02
N CYS A 399 29.64 0.46 8.75
CA CYS A 399 29.51 1.91 8.81
C CYS A 399 29.88 2.43 10.21
N HIS A 400 30.84 3.35 10.29
CA HIS A 400 31.34 3.85 11.59
C HIS A 400 30.41 4.87 12.25
N TYR A 401 29.70 5.66 11.46
CA TYR A 401 28.72 6.62 11.97
C TYR A 401 27.40 6.38 11.26
N ILE A 402 26.36 6.08 12.03
CA ILE A 402 25.02 5.80 11.53
C ILE A 402 24.07 6.82 12.18
N VAL A 403 23.27 7.49 11.35
CA VAL A 403 22.19 8.36 11.80
C VAL A 403 20.89 7.73 11.35
N VAL A 404 19.99 7.49 12.29
CA VAL A 404 18.67 6.91 12.06
C VAL A 404 17.63 8.01 12.24
N SER A 405 16.74 8.16 11.28
CA SER A 405 15.56 9.01 11.37
C SER A 405 14.33 8.11 11.48
N ASP A 406 13.74 8.07 12.66
CA ASP A 406 12.57 7.26 12.96
C ASP A 406 11.33 8.15 13.12
N ALA A 407 10.51 8.12 12.07
CA ALA A 407 9.17 8.69 12.04
C ALA A 407 8.06 7.60 12.04
N GLY A 408 8.37 6.38 12.49
CA GLY A 408 7.40 5.30 12.61
C GLY A 408 6.35 5.57 13.68
N CYS A 409 5.13 5.05 13.48
CA CYS A 409 4.03 5.15 14.43
C CYS A 409 4.31 4.30 15.69
N ASP A 410 4.70 4.94 16.78
CA ASP A 410 4.94 4.31 18.08
C ASP A 410 4.34 5.16 19.21
N GLY A 411 3.01 5.29 19.22
CA GLY A 411 2.30 6.07 20.25
C GLY A 411 2.48 5.54 21.68
N GLY A 412 3.02 4.32 21.83
CA GLY A 412 3.38 3.70 23.10
C GLY A 412 4.82 3.96 23.56
N TYR A 413 5.71 4.47 22.70
CA TYR A 413 7.15 4.61 22.96
C TYR A 413 7.81 3.28 23.37
N THR A 414 7.40 2.20 22.70
CA THR A 414 7.94 0.86 22.94
C THR A 414 9.27 0.63 22.24
N PHE A 415 9.58 1.43 21.22
CA PHE A 415 10.75 1.31 20.36
C PHE A 415 10.89 -0.07 19.74
N GLU A 416 9.78 -0.67 19.32
CA GLU A 416 9.73 -2.03 18.79
C GLU A 416 10.68 -2.21 17.59
N ASP A 417 10.67 -1.28 16.63
CA ASP A 417 11.54 -1.32 15.46
C ASP A 417 13.03 -1.30 15.83
N LEU A 418 13.42 -0.40 16.74
CA LEU A 418 14.80 -0.30 17.24
C LEU A 418 15.22 -1.57 18.00
N GLY A 419 14.36 -2.05 18.89
CA GLY A 419 14.60 -3.28 19.66
C GLY A 419 14.72 -4.51 18.76
N ASN A 420 13.89 -4.60 17.72
CA ASN A 420 13.93 -5.67 16.73
C ASN A 420 15.20 -5.62 15.88
N ALA A 421 15.61 -4.44 15.40
CA ALA A 421 16.85 -4.26 14.63
C ALA A 421 18.09 -4.67 15.45
N ILE A 422 18.23 -4.15 16.68
CA ILE A 422 19.36 -4.48 17.56
C ILE A 422 19.42 -5.97 17.86
N ARG A 423 18.26 -6.61 18.10
CA ARG A 423 18.19 -8.04 18.38
C ARG A 423 18.64 -8.88 17.18
N LYS A 424 18.17 -8.54 15.97
CA LYS A 424 18.57 -9.20 14.71
C LYS A 424 20.06 -9.04 14.45
N ILE A 425 20.58 -7.82 14.55
CA ILE A 425 22.01 -7.51 14.38
C ILE A 425 22.87 -8.33 15.35
N ARG A 426 22.48 -8.40 16.64
CA ARG A 426 23.23 -9.17 17.64
C ARG A 426 23.19 -10.68 17.35
N ILE A 427 22.03 -11.23 16.97
CA ILE A 427 21.89 -12.67 16.73
C ILE A 427 22.62 -13.09 15.45
N ASP A 428 22.49 -12.31 14.38
CA ASP A 428 22.94 -12.71 13.05
C ASP A 428 24.38 -12.30 12.78
N LEU A 429 24.75 -11.09 13.21
CA LEU A 429 26.06 -10.51 12.94
C LEU A 429 27.00 -10.62 14.14
N GLY A 430 26.51 -10.95 15.33
CA GLY A 430 27.32 -11.00 16.55
C GLY A 430 27.77 -9.62 17.07
N VAL A 431 27.27 -8.53 16.49
CA VAL A 431 27.69 -7.15 16.81
C VAL A 431 26.75 -6.54 17.85
N PRO A 432 27.19 -6.23 19.07
CA PRO A 432 26.34 -5.58 20.06
C PRO A 432 26.25 -4.07 19.82
N ILE A 433 25.04 -3.53 20.01
CA ILE A 433 24.75 -2.09 20.03
C ILE A 433 24.31 -1.72 21.44
N THR A 434 24.95 -0.74 22.06
CA THR A 434 24.72 -0.39 23.47
C THR A 434 24.48 1.11 23.64
N PHE A 435 23.36 1.44 24.27
CA PHE A 435 23.04 2.79 24.73
C PHE A 435 23.60 2.99 26.13
N ALA A 436 24.23 4.13 26.38
CA ALA A 436 24.75 4.46 27.72
C ALA A 436 23.62 4.60 28.77
N ALA A 437 22.44 5.03 28.34
CA ALA A 437 21.22 5.04 29.12
C ALA A 437 20.03 4.68 28.21
N PRO A 438 18.96 4.08 28.75
CA PRO A 438 17.73 3.86 27.99
C PRO A 438 17.23 5.17 27.33
N PRO A 439 16.69 5.11 26.10
CA PRO A 439 16.06 6.27 25.49
C PRO A 439 15.02 6.90 26.42
N LYS A 440 15.16 8.20 26.70
CA LYS A 440 14.31 8.91 27.66
C LYS A 440 12.99 9.42 27.08
N MET A 441 12.66 9.08 25.84
CA MET A 441 11.40 9.53 25.24
C MET A 441 10.25 8.64 25.70
N THR A 442 9.19 9.26 26.21
CA THR A 442 7.99 8.58 26.69
C THR A 442 6.72 9.26 26.20
N LYS A 443 5.58 8.58 26.37
CA LYS A 443 4.28 9.17 26.06
C LYS A 443 3.99 10.40 26.93
N ASP A 444 4.30 10.35 28.22
CA ASP A 444 4.03 11.43 29.17
C ASP A 444 4.95 12.64 28.99
N GLY A 445 6.13 12.42 28.40
CA GLY A 445 7.10 13.47 28.09
C GLY A 445 6.79 14.27 26.82
N GLN A 446 5.73 13.92 26.07
CA GLN A 446 5.32 14.64 24.86
C GLN A 446 4.97 16.10 25.16
N GLY A 447 5.58 17.01 24.40
CA GLY A 447 5.41 18.45 24.54
C GLY A 447 5.97 19.01 25.86
N LYS A 448 6.83 18.27 26.56
CA LYS A 448 7.37 18.66 27.87
C LYS A 448 8.86 18.37 28.03
N THR A 449 9.24 17.10 28.07
CA THR A 449 10.56 16.67 28.54
C THR A 449 11.29 15.73 27.57
N ASN A 450 10.61 15.28 26.51
CA ASN A 450 11.22 14.36 25.56
C ASN A 450 12.43 14.96 24.87
N LEU A 451 13.34 14.07 24.50
CA LEU A 451 14.49 14.40 23.67
C LEU A 451 14.21 13.99 22.23
N HIS A 452 14.77 14.71 21.27
CA HIS A 452 14.64 14.36 19.86
C HIS A 452 15.60 13.23 19.43
N ALA A 453 16.58 12.87 20.27
CA ALA A 453 17.56 11.85 19.93
C ALA A 453 18.06 11.04 21.13
N ALA A 454 18.60 9.86 20.83
CA ALA A 454 19.38 8.99 21.71
C ALA A 454 20.67 8.58 21.00
N VAL A 455 21.72 8.30 21.75
CA VAL A 455 23.03 7.90 21.20
C VAL A 455 23.45 6.53 21.70
N ALA A 456 24.07 5.74 20.82
CA ALA A 456 24.60 4.42 21.13
C ALA A 456 25.95 4.17 20.47
N THR A 457 26.65 3.16 20.98
CA THR A 457 27.90 2.65 20.42
C THR A 457 27.69 1.27 19.81
N ILE A 458 28.44 0.96 18.76
CA ILE A 458 28.39 -0.29 18.00
C ILE A 458 29.76 -0.96 18.13
N ASP A 459 29.81 -2.15 18.71
CA ASP A 459 31.09 -2.81 18.99
C ASP A 459 31.50 -3.81 17.91
N TYR A 460 32.05 -3.31 16.81
CA TYR A 460 32.58 -4.17 15.73
C TYR A 460 33.74 -5.08 16.18
N ARG A 461 34.44 -4.73 17.27
CA ARG A 461 35.56 -5.53 17.81
C ARG A 461 35.13 -6.90 18.33
N ALA A 462 33.86 -7.05 18.71
CA ALA A 462 33.30 -8.32 19.15
C ALA A 462 33.43 -9.43 18.11
N VAL A 463 33.54 -9.06 16.82
CA VAL A 463 33.57 -10.01 15.69
C VAL A 463 34.83 -9.83 14.85
N ASP A 464 35.27 -8.60 14.61
CA ASP A 464 36.39 -8.29 13.72
C ASP A 464 37.74 -8.17 14.46
N GLY A 465 37.75 -8.37 15.78
CA GLY A 465 38.95 -8.33 16.63
C GLY A 465 39.32 -6.94 17.14
N ALA A 466 40.35 -6.88 18.01
CA ALA A 466 40.68 -5.69 18.80
C ALA A 466 41.10 -4.45 17.97
N GLN A 467 41.55 -4.63 16.73
CA GLN A 467 41.95 -3.53 15.84
C GLN A 467 40.77 -2.86 15.13
N ALA A 468 39.56 -3.44 15.20
CA ALA A 468 38.39 -2.86 14.58
C ALA A 468 37.99 -1.54 15.24
N LYS A 469 37.58 -0.57 14.44
CA LYS A 469 37.08 0.72 14.94
C LYS A 469 35.70 0.53 15.53
N GLN A 470 35.43 1.18 16.67
CA GLN A 470 34.09 1.27 17.23
C GLN A 470 33.18 2.10 16.31
N GLY A 471 31.92 1.71 16.20
CA GLY A 471 30.89 2.49 15.52
C GLY A 471 30.02 3.28 16.49
N PHE A 472 29.29 4.25 15.94
CA PHE A 472 28.46 5.20 16.67
C PHE A 472 27.11 5.34 15.97
N LEU A 473 26.04 5.40 16.75
CA LEU A 473 24.66 5.49 16.30
C LEU A 473 23.99 6.73 16.92
N VAL A 474 23.40 7.59 16.10
CA VAL A 474 22.46 8.63 16.52
C VAL A 474 21.07 8.19 16.10
N TYR A 475 20.20 7.93 17.07
CA TYR A 475 18.81 7.56 16.84
C TYR A 475 17.92 8.78 17.07
N VAL A 476 17.38 9.36 16.00
CA VAL A 476 16.47 10.51 16.03
C VAL A 476 15.04 9.98 15.96
N LYS A 477 14.22 10.32 16.97
CA LYS A 477 12.80 9.93 17.01
C LYS A 477 11.92 11.17 16.83
N ALA A 478 10.87 11.05 16.03
CA ALA A 478 9.80 12.03 15.98
C ALA A 478 9.11 12.17 17.35
N THR A 479 9.44 13.24 18.08
CA THR A 479 8.90 13.53 19.41
C THR A 479 8.78 15.02 19.61
N ARG A 480 7.86 15.45 20.48
CA ARG A 480 7.76 16.83 20.93
C ARG A 480 8.39 17.03 22.29
N SER A 481 9.24 18.02 22.42
CA SER A 481 9.90 18.45 23.65
C SER A 481 9.32 19.72 24.26
N GLY A 482 8.35 20.37 23.62
CA GLY A 482 7.63 21.54 24.15
C GLY A 482 8.23 22.88 23.73
N ASP A 483 9.33 22.88 22.97
CA ASP A 483 9.96 24.06 22.38
C ASP A 483 9.74 24.16 20.87
N GLU A 484 8.78 23.39 20.34
CA GLU A 484 8.43 23.39 18.92
C GLU A 484 7.86 24.74 18.44
N PRO A 485 7.96 25.04 17.14
CA PRO A 485 7.23 26.13 16.50
C PRO A 485 5.71 26.12 16.80
N ILE A 486 5.11 27.30 16.86
CA ILE A 486 3.72 27.49 17.31
C ILE A 486 2.69 26.81 16.39
N ASP A 487 2.99 26.71 15.10
CA ASP A 487 2.18 26.01 14.10
C ASP A 487 2.19 24.50 14.34
N VAL A 488 3.35 23.91 14.64
CA VAL A 488 3.47 22.49 15.03
C VAL A 488 2.73 22.22 16.35
N ASP A 489 2.86 23.11 17.34
CA ASP A 489 2.13 22.99 18.60
C ASP A 489 0.61 23.11 18.41
N ASN A 490 0.16 24.04 17.55
CA ASN A 490 -1.26 24.19 17.21
C ASN A 490 -1.82 22.92 16.58
N TYR A 491 -1.14 22.37 15.57
CA TYR A 491 -1.53 21.13 14.91
C TYR A 491 -1.65 19.99 15.92
N ALA A 492 -0.65 19.86 16.79
CA ALA A 492 -0.62 18.78 17.76
C ALA A 492 -1.68 18.92 18.88
N ARG A 493 -2.17 20.13 19.17
CA ARG A 493 -3.34 20.34 20.05
C ARG A 493 -4.64 19.91 19.37
N ALA A 494 -4.74 20.09 18.04
CA ALA A 494 -5.88 19.63 17.25
C ALA A 494 -5.84 18.10 17.01
N CYS A 495 -4.64 17.51 16.94
CA CYS A 495 -4.41 16.10 16.64
C CYS A 495 -3.56 15.43 17.74
N PRO A 496 -4.18 14.91 18.83
CA PRO A 496 -3.44 14.39 19.99
C PRO A 496 -2.55 13.17 19.74
N GLU A 497 -2.76 12.46 18.62
CA GLU A 497 -1.93 11.32 18.22
C GLU A 497 -0.60 11.77 17.58
N PHE A 498 -0.49 13.01 17.11
CA PHE A 498 0.74 13.55 16.51
C PHE A 498 1.90 13.55 17.53
N PRO A 499 3.12 13.12 17.14
CA PRO A 499 3.58 12.72 15.79
C PRO A 499 3.58 11.18 15.56
N HIS A 500 2.59 10.47 16.08
CA HIS A 500 2.42 9.01 15.99
C HIS A 500 1.05 8.63 15.46
N GLU A 501 0.57 9.38 14.47
CA GLU A 501 -0.69 9.08 13.81
C GLU A 501 -0.58 7.74 13.06
N SER A 502 -1.71 7.03 12.97
CA SER A 502 -1.75 5.70 12.38
C SER A 502 -1.32 5.69 10.92
N THR A 503 -0.43 4.75 10.57
CA THR A 503 0.01 4.50 9.19
C THR A 503 -1.08 3.95 8.27
N ALA A 504 -2.27 3.65 8.81
CA ALA A 504 -3.45 3.35 8.02
C ALA A 504 -3.97 4.58 7.24
N ASP A 505 -3.67 5.79 7.72
CA ASP A 505 -3.92 7.01 6.96
C ASP A 505 -2.72 7.33 6.07
N GLN A 506 -2.92 7.23 4.76
CA GLN A 506 -1.89 7.53 3.75
C GLN A 506 -2.17 8.85 3.00
N TRP A 507 -3.23 9.59 3.35
CA TRP A 507 -3.67 10.80 2.63
C TRP A 507 -3.48 12.03 3.49
N PHE A 508 -2.21 12.41 3.68
CA PHE A 508 -1.89 13.60 4.45
C PHE A 508 -2.45 14.85 3.78
N ASP A 509 -3.12 15.69 4.58
CA ASP A 509 -3.43 17.05 4.17
C ASP A 509 -2.20 17.95 4.31
N GLU A 510 -2.32 19.20 3.84
CA GLU A 510 -1.23 20.16 3.85
C GLU A 510 -0.71 20.42 5.27
N ALA A 511 -1.61 20.57 6.25
CA ALA A 511 -1.26 20.88 7.62
C ALA A 511 -0.50 19.72 8.29
N GLN A 512 -0.95 18.49 8.06
CA GLN A 512 -0.28 17.28 8.56
C GLN A 512 1.12 17.15 7.97
N PHE A 513 1.24 17.19 6.65
CA PHE A 513 2.53 17.03 5.97
C PHE A 513 3.54 18.09 6.42
N GLU A 514 3.12 19.36 6.45
CA GLU A 514 3.98 20.47 6.85
C GLU A 514 4.37 20.37 8.32
N SER A 515 3.47 19.94 9.21
CA SER A 515 3.77 19.77 10.63
C SER A 515 4.83 18.67 10.88
N TYR A 516 4.77 17.54 10.17
CA TYR A 516 5.83 16.52 10.23
C TYR A 516 7.16 17.04 9.70
N ARG A 517 7.14 17.77 8.57
CA ARG A 517 8.34 18.37 7.98
C ARG A 517 8.98 19.38 8.94
N ALA A 518 8.19 20.29 9.51
CA ALA A 518 8.63 21.31 10.44
C ALA A 518 9.17 20.70 11.74
N LEU A 519 8.51 19.67 12.28
CA LEU A 519 9.00 18.93 13.45
C LEU A 519 10.36 18.26 13.17
N GLY A 520 10.54 17.69 11.98
CA GLY A 520 11.82 17.09 11.57
C GLY A 520 12.96 18.11 11.51
N VAL A 521 12.70 19.28 10.90
CA VAL A 521 13.66 20.40 10.86
C VAL A 521 14.01 20.87 12.28
N HIS A 522 12.99 21.15 13.10
CA HIS A 522 13.17 21.59 14.49
C HIS A 522 13.98 20.59 15.32
N SER A 523 13.73 19.29 15.15
CA SER A 523 14.44 18.23 15.85
C SER A 523 15.93 18.27 15.54
N ILE A 524 16.29 18.35 14.25
CA ILE A 524 17.71 18.39 13.83
C ILE A 524 18.36 19.71 14.21
N ASP A 525 17.71 20.86 14.02
CA ASP A 525 18.24 22.16 14.41
C ASP A 525 18.50 22.25 15.92
N THR A 526 17.63 21.63 16.72
CA THR A 526 17.78 21.55 18.18
C THR A 526 18.98 20.69 18.57
N ILE A 527 19.17 19.54 17.92
CA ILE A 527 20.33 18.66 18.14
C ILE A 527 21.63 19.34 17.69
N ALA A 528 21.60 20.00 16.52
CA ALA A 528 22.76 20.60 15.87
C ALA A 528 23.01 22.07 16.25
N ARG A 529 22.26 22.64 17.21
CA ARG A 529 22.29 24.08 17.56
C ARG A 529 23.70 24.63 17.80
N HIS A 530 24.57 23.83 18.42
CA HIS A 530 25.94 24.21 18.75
C HIS A 530 26.91 24.04 17.57
N LEU A 531 26.53 23.29 16.53
CA LEU A 531 27.32 23.17 15.30
C LEU A 531 27.18 24.42 14.41
N ASN A 532 25.99 25.03 14.42
CA ASN A 532 25.69 26.23 13.65
C ASN A 532 26.51 27.45 14.09
N THR A 533 27.15 27.41 15.26
CA THR A 533 27.92 28.53 15.82
C THR A 533 29.44 28.37 15.69
N LEU A 534 29.95 27.20 15.28
CA LEU A 534 31.34 26.84 15.55
C LEU A 534 32.34 26.91 14.37
N ASN A 535 31.96 26.95 13.08
CA ASN A 535 32.98 26.97 11.99
C ASN A 535 32.49 27.44 10.61
N ASN A 536 33.42 27.97 9.78
CA ASN A 536 33.25 28.27 8.35
C ASN A 536 33.30 27.02 7.43
N ALA A 537 33.50 25.83 7.99
CA ALA A 537 33.56 24.56 7.26
C ALA A 537 32.28 23.74 7.49
N PRO A 538 31.77 23.02 6.48
CA PRO A 538 30.56 22.21 6.64
C PRO A 538 30.77 21.11 7.68
N PRO A 539 29.83 20.92 8.63
CA PRO A 539 29.98 19.95 9.71
C PRO A 539 30.02 18.51 9.18
N THR A 540 30.80 17.66 9.84
CA THR A 540 30.89 16.23 9.53
C THR A 540 29.84 15.42 10.31
N ILE A 541 29.58 14.18 9.89
CA ILE A 541 28.69 13.27 10.65
C ILE A 541 29.24 13.00 12.07
N ARG A 542 30.57 13.03 12.24
CA ARG A 542 31.18 12.94 13.58
C ARG A 542 30.79 14.14 14.45
N ASP A 543 30.79 15.34 13.88
CA ASP A 543 30.39 16.54 14.60
C ASP A 543 28.91 16.46 15.01
N LEU A 544 28.06 15.92 14.13
CA LEU A 544 26.65 15.64 14.47
C LEU A 544 26.52 14.64 15.63
N TYR A 545 27.30 13.56 15.65
CA TYR A 545 27.31 12.63 16.78
C TYR A 545 27.71 13.31 18.09
N LEU A 546 28.79 14.11 18.09
CA LEU A 546 29.24 14.83 19.28
C LEU A 546 28.21 15.86 19.77
N ALA A 547 27.54 16.54 18.84
CA ALA A 547 26.45 17.45 19.16
C ALA A 547 25.26 16.72 19.77
N ALA A 548 24.87 15.56 19.22
CA ALA A 548 23.81 14.72 19.77
C ALA A 548 24.17 14.18 21.16
N GLU A 549 25.41 13.74 21.38
CA GLU A 549 25.88 13.28 22.68
C GLU A 549 25.80 14.41 23.72
N THR A 550 26.27 15.61 23.35
CA THR A 550 26.19 16.81 24.21
C THR A 550 24.74 17.20 24.50
N TYR A 551 23.87 17.17 23.48
CA TYR A 551 22.44 17.48 23.62
C TYR A 551 21.75 16.51 24.60
N VAL A 552 21.98 15.21 24.44
CA VAL A 552 21.40 14.17 25.31
C VAL A 552 21.91 14.30 26.74
N ALA A 553 23.21 14.60 26.92
CA ALA A 553 23.80 14.82 28.25
C ALA A 553 23.30 16.12 28.92
N GLY A 554 23.23 17.23 28.18
CA GLY A 554 22.89 18.55 28.69
C GLY A 554 21.44 18.68 29.17
N ARG A 555 20.47 18.17 28.40
CA ARG A 555 19.06 18.14 28.86
C ARG A 555 18.81 17.08 29.94
N SER A 556 19.65 16.05 30.04
CA SER A 556 19.57 15.08 31.14
C SER A 556 19.95 15.69 32.49
N ALA A 557 20.67 16.82 32.52
CA ALA A 557 21.15 17.48 33.73
C ALA A 557 20.29 18.69 34.16
N ARG A 558 19.46 19.26 33.27
CA ARG A 558 18.54 20.37 33.59
C ARG A 558 17.12 19.84 33.80
N PRO A 559 16.51 19.94 35.01
CA PRO A 559 15.06 19.88 35.10
C PRO A 559 14.46 21.07 34.32
N PRO A 560 13.21 20.96 33.81
CA PRO A 560 12.61 22.01 33.02
C PRO A 560 12.48 23.29 33.85
N GLU A 561 13.23 24.32 33.48
CA GLU A 561 12.94 25.68 33.94
C GLU A 561 11.63 26.11 33.30
N VAL A 562 10.57 26.12 34.11
CA VAL A 562 9.41 26.98 33.84
C VAL A 562 9.92 28.40 34.01
N THR A 563 10.39 29.02 32.92
CA THR A 563 10.58 30.46 32.90
C THR A 563 9.20 31.10 32.85
N ASP A 564 8.66 31.38 34.03
CA ASP A 564 7.66 32.43 34.24
C ASP A 564 8.29 33.76 33.80
N GLY A 565 8.14 34.05 32.51
CA GLY A 565 8.76 35.18 31.82
C GLY A 565 7.73 36.20 31.39
N ALA A 566 7.11 36.85 32.36
CA ALA A 566 6.52 38.19 32.29
C ALA A 566 5.76 38.56 31.00
N LEU A 567 4.43 38.39 31.07
CA LEU A 567 3.48 39.35 30.50
C LEU A 567 3.95 40.77 30.81
N ARG A 568 4.42 41.49 29.80
CA ARG A 568 4.31 42.94 29.74
C ARG A 568 3.27 43.26 28.68
N VAL A 569 2.22 43.93 29.18
CA VAL A 569 1.03 44.45 28.50
C VAL A 569 1.38 45.22 27.23
#